data_AF-A0A836TAU5-F1
#
_entry.id   AF-A0A836TAU5-F1
#
_cell.length_a   1.000
_cell.length_b   1.000
_cell.length_c   1.000
_cell.angle_alpha   90.00
_cell.angle_beta   90.00
_cell.angle_gamma   90.00
#
_symmetry.space_group_name_H-M   'P 1'
#
loop_
_entity.id
_entity.type
_entity.pdbx_description
1 polymer ?
#
loop_
_entity_poly.entity_id
_entity_poly.type
_entity_poly.pdbx_seq_one_letter_code
_entity_poly.pdbx_strand_id
1 'polypeptide(L)'
;MKQSILSSEPESTLITVPFRAPGGSRDSRDIPMGQLKSDLVEVFPGQKIGYVVDTVFNDRNRKKIVELVESADVFFCESPFLADEEERGQARCHLTSRQAGTLAREAGVKQLCVFHFSSRHKDCREQFYNEALEAFQGQPVSLEK
;
A
#
# COMPACT_ATOMS: atom_id res chain seq x y z
N MET A 1 7.35 -24.91 -13.22
CA MET A 1 6.74 -24.82 -11.87
C MET A 1 6.25 -23.42 -11.52
N LYS A 2 7.10 -22.42 -11.20
CA LYS A 2 6.62 -21.08 -10.81
C LYS A 2 5.68 -20.44 -11.85
N GLN A 3 6.06 -20.51 -13.13
CA GLN A 3 5.22 -20.01 -14.23
C GLN A 3 3.87 -20.74 -14.31
N SER A 4 3.87 -22.07 -14.23
CA SER A 4 2.66 -22.90 -14.21
C SER A 4 1.70 -22.55 -13.08
N ILE A 5 2.22 -22.27 -11.88
CA ILE A 5 1.43 -21.84 -10.72
C ILE A 5 0.80 -20.46 -10.97
N LEU A 6 1.60 -19.50 -11.48
CA LEU A 6 1.12 -18.14 -11.77
C LEU A 6 0.10 -18.10 -12.92
N SER A 7 0.26 -18.98 -13.90
CA SER A 7 -0.65 -19.11 -15.05
C SER A 7 -1.90 -19.96 -14.75
N SER A 8 -2.07 -20.45 -13.52
CA SER A 8 -3.22 -21.28 -13.10
C SER A 8 -3.42 -22.52 -13.98
N GLU A 9 -2.32 -23.19 -14.35
CA GLU A 9 -2.39 -24.46 -15.09
C GLU A 9 -3.04 -25.57 -14.25
N PRO A 10 -3.64 -26.61 -14.86
CA PRO A 10 -4.25 -27.71 -14.14
C PRO A 10 -3.29 -28.39 -13.16
N GLU A 11 -3.79 -28.80 -12.00
CA GLU A 11 -2.95 -29.50 -11.01
C GLU A 11 -2.44 -30.87 -11.48
N SER A 12 -3.07 -31.42 -12.53
CA SER A 12 -2.61 -32.62 -13.24
C SER A 12 -1.42 -32.38 -14.17
N THR A 13 -1.03 -31.13 -14.43
CA THR A 13 0.13 -30.81 -15.29
C THR A 13 1.39 -31.45 -14.70
N LEU A 14 2.07 -32.25 -15.52
CA LEU A 14 3.28 -32.94 -15.12
C LEU A 14 4.49 -32.00 -15.21
N ILE A 15 5.27 -31.95 -14.15
CA ILE A 15 6.57 -31.27 -14.13
C ILE A 15 7.66 -32.33 -14.03
N THR A 16 8.58 -32.31 -14.99
CA THR A 16 9.78 -33.15 -14.95
C THR A 16 10.75 -32.59 -13.91
N VAL A 17 10.93 -33.33 -12.83
CA VAL A 17 11.78 -32.98 -11.69
C VAL A 17 13.05 -33.82 -11.73
N PRO A 18 14.24 -33.20 -11.78
CA PRO A 18 15.50 -33.94 -11.74
C PRO A 18 15.77 -34.46 -10.32
N PHE A 19 16.13 -35.73 -10.22
CA PHE A 19 16.59 -36.37 -8.99
C PHE A 19 18.06 -36.75 -9.11
N ARG A 20 18.77 -36.68 -8.00
CA ARG A 20 20.15 -37.16 -7.92
C ARG A 20 20.18 -38.39 -7.03
N ALA A 21 20.52 -39.54 -7.61
CA ALA A 21 20.67 -40.77 -6.86
C ALA A 21 21.95 -40.74 -6.00
N PRO A 22 21.98 -41.46 -4.86
CA PRO A 22 23.23 -41.75 -4.15
C PRO A 22 24.21 -42.44 -5.11
N GLY A 23 25.36 -41.83 -5.38
CA GLY A 23 26.33 -42.31 -6.39
C GLY A 23 26.44 -41.44 -7.66
N GLY A 24 25.62 -40.38 -7.79
CA GLY A 24 25.84 -39.33 -8.77
C GLY A 24 25.14 -39.49 -10.12
N SER A 25 24.39 -40.58 -10.32
CA SER A 25 23.50 -40.72 -11.48
C SER A 25 22.38 -39.66 -11.44
N ARG A 26 22.07 -39.08 -12.61
CA ARG A 26 20.93 -38.17 -12.80
C ARG A 26 19.74 -38.98 -13.26
N ASP A 27 18.64 -38.84 -12.55
CA ASP A 27 17.33 -39.39 -12.89
C ASP A 27 16.32 -38.24 -13.01
N SER A 28 15.16 -38.48 -13.60
CA SER A 28 14.08 -37.50 -13.66
C SER A 28 12.75 -38.17 -13.50
N ARG A 29 11.83 -37.54 -12.75
CA ARG A 29 10.47 -38.03 -12.57
C ARG A 29 9.47 -36.96 -12.92
N ASP A 30 8.38 -37.38 -13.56
CA ASP A 30 7.25 -36.51 -13.80
C ASP A 30 6.34 -36.52 -12.58
N ILE A 31 6.19 -35.37 -11.94
CA ILE A 31 5.39 -35.20 -10.73
C ILE A 31 4.23 -34.25 -11.04
N PRO A 32 2.98 -34.58 -10.65
CA PRO A 32 1.86 -33.67 -10.80
C PRO A 32 2.07 -32.35 -10.06
N MET A 33 1.65 -31.26 -10.67
CA MET A 33 1.81 -29.93 -10.07
C MET A 33 1.06 -29.78 -8.75
N GLY A 34 -0.12 -30.37 -8.59
CA GLY A 34 -0.85 -30.35 -7.32
C GLY A 34 -0.02 -30.89 -6.15
N GLN A 35 0.74 -31.97 -6.39
CA GLN A 35 1.63 -32.55 -5.38
C GLN A 35 2.80 -31.61 -5.06
N LEU A 36 3.51 -31.11 -6.09
CA LEU A 36 4.64 -30.20 -5.88
C LEU A 36 4.21 -28.90 -5.20
N LYS A 37 3.02 -28.38 -5.51
CA LYS A 37 2.43 -27.21 -4.89
C LYS A 37 2.14 -27.46 -3.41
N SER A 38 1.54 -28.60 -3.06
CA SER A 38 1.27 -28.99 -1.68
C SER A 38 2.55 -29.18 -0.86
N ASP A 39 3.57 -29.82 -1.44
CA ASP A 39 4.77 -30.23 -0.70
C ASP A 39 5.81 -29.11 -0.57
N LEU A 40 5.86 -28.16 -1.52
CA LEU A 40 6.99 -27.23 -1.67
C LEU A 40 6.60 -25.75 -1.75
N VAL A 41 5.31 -25.41 -1.77
CA VAL A 41 4.86 -24.03 -2.04
C VAL A 41 3.90 -23.53 -0.97
N GLU A 42 4.20 -22.34 -0.47
CA GLU A 42 3.28 -21.53 0.33
C GLU A 42 2.97 -20.24 -0.43
N VAL A 43 1.70 -19.84 -0.46
CA VAL A 43 1.25 -18.64 -1.17
C VAL A 43 0.65 -17.66 -0.16
N PHE A 44 1.23 -16.47 -0.11
CA PHE A 44 0.72 -15.36 0.70
C PHE A 44 0.12 -14.28 -0.21
N PRO A 45 -0.91 -13.55 0.25
CA PRO A 45 -1.33 -12.34 -0.44
C PRO A 45 -0.16 -11.35 -0.52
N GLY A 46 0.03 -10.71 -1.67
CA GLY A 46 1.05 -9.67 -1.83
C GLY A 46 0.73 -8.45 -0.97
N GLN A 47 1.77 -7.66 -0.65
CA GLN A 47 1.62 -6.39 0.04
C GLN A 47 1.43 -5.25 -0.98
N LYS A 48 0.39 -4.43 -0.82
CA LYS A 48 0.13 -3.22 -1.61
C LYS A 48 0.59 -1.99 -0.83
N ILE A 49 1.55 -1.25 -1.38
CA ILE A 49 1.99 0.03 -0.84
C ILE A 49 1.59 1.14 -1.82
N GLY A 50 0.84 2.13 -1.33
CA GLY A 50 0.53 3.36 -2.04
C GLY A 50 1.50 4.46 -1.64
N TYR A 51 1.99 5.25 -2.59
CA TYR A 51 2.92 6.35 -2.34
C TYR A 51 2.50 7.57 -3.16
N VAL A 52 2.04 8.63 -2.50
CA VAL A 52 1.59 9.86 -3.16
C VAL A 52 2.33 11.06 -2.58
N VAL A 53 2.88 11.86 -3.48
CA VAL A 53 3.65 13.08 -3.22
C VAL A 53 3.12 14.21 -4.10
N ASP A 54 3.50 15.44 -3.78
CA ASP A 54 3.35 16.64 -4.61
C ASP A 54 2.01 16.73 -5.35
N THR A 55 0.93 16.87 -4.59
CA THR A 55 -0.42 16.95 -5.17
C THR A 55 -1.33 17.89 -4.42
N VAL A 56 -2.20 18.57 -5.18
CA VAL A 56 -3.20 19.49 -4.64
C VAL A 56 -4.52 18.78 -4.41
N PHE A 57 -5.23 19.16 -3.36
CA PHE A 57 -6.56 18.64 -3.08
C PHE A 57 -7.60 19.26 -4.02
N ASN A 58 -8.17 18.42 -4.89
CA ASN A 58 -9.32 18.75 -5.73
C ASN A 58 -10.04 17.45 -6.11
N ASP A 59 -11.27 17.55 -6.60
CA ASP A 59 -12.10 16.36 -6.91
C ASP A 59 -11.44 15.39 -7.89
N ARG A 60 -10.70 15.90 -8.88
CA ARG A 60 -10.04 15.07 -9.89
C ARG A 60 -8.91 14.25 -9.28
N ASN A 61 -8.03 14.91 -8.53
CA ASN A 61 -6.87 14.26 -7.89
C ASN A 61 -7.33 13.32 -6.78
N ARG A 62 -8.31 13.76 -5.97
CA ARG A 62 -8.94 12.94 -4.93
C ARG A 62 -9.41 11.60 -5.49
N LYS A 63 -10.21 11.60 -6.56
CA LYS A 63 -10.69 10.36 -7.20
C LYS A 63 -9.55 9.45 -7.64
N LYS A 64 -8.55 10.00 -8.34
CA LYS A 64 -7.39 9.24 -8.82
C LYS A 64 -6.55 8.66 -7.69
N ILE A 65 -6.34 9.41 -6.61
CA ILE A 65 -5.56 8.98 -5.46
C ILE A 65 -6.30 7.86 -4.74
N VAL A 66 -7.60 8.02 -4.49
CA VAL A 66 -8.43 7.01 -3.83
C VAL A 66 -8.43 5.70 -4.62
N GLU A 67 -8.61 5.76 -5.94
CA GLU A 67 -8.54 4.58 -6.83
C GLU A 67 -7.15 3.92 -6.81
N LEU A 68 -6.07 4.72 -6.88
CA LEU A 68 -4.70 4.21 -6.85
C LEU A 68 -4.42 3.43 -5.57
N VAL A 69 -4.81 3.99 -4.41
CA VAL A 69 -4.44 3.46 -3.09
C VAL A 69 -5.54 2.61 -2.45
N GLU A 70 -6.61 2.31 -3.18
CA GLU A 70 -7.74 1.51 -2.69
C GLU A 70 -7.26 0.21 -2.01
N SER A 71 -7.69 0.00 -0.76
CA SER A 71 -7.33 -1.18 0.05
C SER A 71 -5.82 -1.44 0.20
N ALA A 72 -4.97 -0.41 0.05
CA ALA A 72 -3.53 -0.55 0.28
C ALA A 72 -3.24 -0.97 1.73
N ASP A 73 -2.22 -1.81 1.92
CA ASP A 73 -1.73 -2.16 3.25
C ASP A 73 -1.09 -0.95 3.94
N VAL A 74 -0.33 -0.17 3.19
CA VAL A 74 0.29 1.06 3.68
C VAL A 74 0.15 2.15 2.65
N PHE A 75 -0.33 3.32 3.06
CA PHE A 75 -0.40 4.52 2.25
C PHE A 75 0.54 5.59 2.80
N PHE A 76 1.63 5.84 2.08
CA PHE A 76 2.51 6.98 2.33
C PHE A 76 1.97 8.19 1.59
N CYS A 77 1.66 9.25 2.32
CA CYS A 77 1.09 10.46 1.76
C CYS A 77 1.85 11.69 2.25
N GLU A 78 2.37 12.46 1.31
CA GLU A 78 2.99 13.74 1.62
C GLU A 78 1.95 14.78 2.05
N SER A 79 2.20 15.44 3.18
CA SER A 79 1.29 16.47 3.71
C SER A 79 2.07 17.57 4.45
N PRO A 80 2.68 18.53 3.72
CA PRO A 80 3.57 19.52 4.31
C PRO A 80 2.88 20.61 5.14
N PHE A 81 1.54 20.72 5.07
CA PHE A 81 0.73 21.76 5.71
C PHE A 81 -0.24 21.21 6.77
N LEU A 82 -0.49 22.01 7.81
CA LEU A 82 -1.54 21.75 8.80
C LEU A 82 -2.93 22.04 8.22
N ALA A 83 -3.98 21.58 8.90
CA ALA A 83 -5.36 21.74 8.46
C ALA A 83 -5.79 23.21 8.33
N ASP A 84 -5.30 24.10 9.19
CA ASP A 84 -5.57 25.54 9.16
C ASP A 84 -4.81 26.28 8.04
N GLU A 85 -3.85 25.62 7.39
CA GLU A 85 -3.07 26.15 6.27
C GLU A 85 -3.61 25.70 4.90
N GLU A 86 -4.89 25.32 4.79
CA GLU A 86 -5.49 24.79 3.55
C GLU A 86 -5.29 25.72 2.34
N GLU A 87 -5.50 27.03 2.49
CA GLU A 87 -5.29 27.99 1.39
C GLU A 87 -3.83 27.99 0.89
N ARG A 88 -2.88 27.84 1.82
CA ARG A 88 -1.45 27.81 1.50
C ARG A 88 -1.08 26.49 0.83
N GLY A 89 -1.64 25.37 1.29
CA GLY A 89 -1.53 24.07 0.62
C GLY A 89 -2.03 24.17 -0.81
N GLN A 90 -3.21 24.75 -1.02
CA GLN A 90 -3.80 24.96 -2.33
C GLN A 90 -2.90 25.80 -3.25
N ALA A 91 -2.43 26.95 -2.76
CA ALA A 91 -1.58 27.87 -3.52
C ALA A 91 -0.23 27.26 -3.91
N ARG A 92 0.28 26.29 -3.13
CA ARG A 92 1.55 25.60 -3.38
C ARG A 92 1.37 24.21 -3.98
N CYS A 93 0.14 23.83 -4.30
CA CYS A 93 -0.22 22.54 -4.87
C CYS A 93 0.14 21.32 -4.01
N HIS A 94 -0.05 21.40 -2.69
CA HIS A 94 0.15 20.29 -1.75
C HIS A 94 -1.09 20.02 -0.90
N LEU A 95 -1.10 18.84 -0.26
CA LEU A 95 -2.12 18.42 0.70
C LEU A 95 -1.84 18.98 2.10
N THR A 96 -2.90 19.11 2.88
CA THR A 96 -2.84 19.19 4.35
C THR A 96 -2.89 17.81 5.00
N SER A 97 -2.47 17.70 6.26
CA SER A 97 -2.53 16.44 7.03
C SER A 97 -3.96 15.88 7.11
N ARG A 98 -4.94 16.75 7.34
CA ARG A 98 -6.37 16.38 7.39
C ARG A 98 -6.87 15.87 6.03
N GLN A 99 -6.43 16.45 4.93
CA GLN A 99 -6.77 15.97 3.58
C GLN A 99 -6.15 14.59 3.32
N ALA A 100 -4.89 14.35 3.70
CA ALA A 100 -4.25 13.03 3.60
C ALA A 100 -5.01 11.95 4.39
N GLY A 101 -5.40 12.25 5.63
CA GLY A 101 -6.25 11.38 6.45
C GLY A 101 -7.61 11.08 5.82
N THR A 102 -8.23 12.08 5.22
CA THR A 102 -9.52 11.94 4.52
C THR A 102 -9.39 10.99 3.32
N LEU A 103 -8.35 11.16 2.49
CA LEU A 103 -8.09 10.28 1.34
C LEU A 103 -7.83 8.83 1.77
N ALA A 104 -7.06 8.64 2.85
CA ALA A 104 -6.79 7.32 3.40
C ALA A 104 -8.06 6.60 3.85
N ARG A 105 -8.97 7.32 4.53
CA ARG A 105 -10.26 6.78 4.99
C ARG A 105 -11.13 6.38 3.81
N GLU A 106 -11.25 7.27 2.82
CA GLU A 106 -12.05 7.04 1.62
C GLU A 106 -11.56 5.85 0.81
N ALA A 107 -10.25 5.64 0.74
CA ALA A 107 -9.64 4.51 0.05
C ALA A 107 -9.63 3.20 0.85
N GLY A 108 -10.07 3.21 2.11
CA GLY A 108 -10.10 2.02 2.97
C GLY A 108 -8.73 1.39 3.18
N VAL A 109 -7.67 2.20 3.27
CA VAL A 109 -6.30 1.70 3.50
C VAL A 109 -6.15 1.14 4.91
N LYS A 110 -5.25 0.18 5.12
CA LYS A 110 -5.03 -0.40 6.46
C LYS A 110 -4.21 0.51 7.37
N GLN A 111 -3.23 1.21 6.80
CA GLN A 111 -2.35 2.13 7.53
C GLN A 111 -2.03 3.38 6.70
N LEU A 112 -2.08 4.55 7.35
CA LEU A 112 -1.61 5.83 6.80
C LEU A 112 -0.28 6.23 7.43
N CYS A 113 0.66 6.67 6.60
CA CYS A 113 1.95 7.23 6.99
C CYS A 113 2.11 8.62 6.34
N VAL A 114 1.92 9.68 7.12
CA VAL A 114 2.16 11.06 6.65
C VAL A 114 3.62 11.48 6.81
N PHE A 115 4.15 12.26 5.87
CA PHE A 115 5.53 12.72 5.87
C PHE A 115 5.74 14.07 5.14
N HIS A 116 7.00 14.52 5.11
CA HIS A 116 7.48 15.77 4.47
C HIS A 116 6.89 17.06 5.08
N PHE A 117 6.87 17.14 6.41
CA PHE A 117 6.38 18.33 7.11
C PHE A 117 7.25 19.55 6.85
N SER A 118 6.62 20.71 6.64
CA SER A 118 7.36 21.96 6.45
C SER A 118 8.32 22.21 7.60
N SER A 119 9.56 22.62 7.29
CA SER A 119 10.59 22.95 8.29
C SER A 119 10.20 24.09 9.23
N ARG A 120 9.15 24.84 8.90
CA ARG A 120 8.54 25.86 9.77
C ARG A 120 7.80 25.28 10.97
N HIS A 121 7.39 24.01 10.91
CA HIS A 121 6.59 23.33 11.93
C HIS A 121 7.36 22.19 12.62
N LYS A 122 8.68 22.32 12.77
CA LYS A 122 9.53 21.28 13.38
C LYS A 122 9.07 20.85 14.78
N ASP A 123 8.50 21.79 15.53
CA ASP A 123 8.04 21.60 16.91
C ASP A 123 6.58 21.14 16.99
N CYS A 124 5.81 21.22 15.90
CA CYS A 124 4.40 20.83 15.85
C CYS A 124 4.17 19.50 15.12
N ARG A 125 5.18 18.63 15.03
CA ARG A 125 5.08 17.37 14.27
C ARG A 125 3.95 16.45 14.75
N GLU A 126 3.69 16.40 16.05
CA GLU A 126 2.57 15.61 16.58
C GLU A 126 1.21 16.08 16.04
N GLN A 127 1.05 17.39 15.80
CA GLN A 127 -0.19 17.93 15.27
C GLN A 127 -0.51 17.39 13.88
N PHE A 128 0.50 17.23 13.01
CA PHE A 128 0.33 16.61 11.69
C PHE A 128 -0.22 15.18 11.81
N TYR A 129 0.38 14.38 12.70
CA TYR A 129 -0.05 13.00 12.92
C TYR A 129 -1.47 12.92 13.49
N ASN A 130 -1.79 13.78 14.46
CA ASN A 130 -3.10 13.82 15.10
C ASN A 130 -4.19 14.22 14.10
N GLU A 131 -4.00 15.29 13.32
CA GLU A 131 -4.96 15.73 12.31
C GLU A 131 -5.20 14.68 11.23
N ALA A 132 -4.13 14.02 10.77
CA ALA A 132 -4.23 12.93 9.80
C ALA A 132 -4.98 11.73 10.40
N LEU A 133 -4.68 11.36 11.64
CA LEU A 133 -5.29 10.23 12.33
C LEU A 133 -6.78 10.46 12.63
N GLU A 134 -7.14 11.64 13.12
CA GLU A 134 -8.53 12.05 13.35
C GLU A 134 -9.35 11.94 12.07
N ALA A 135 -8.84 12.51 10.97
CA ALA A 135 -9.51 12.45 9.68
C ALA A 135 -9.60 11.02 9.15
N PHE A 136 -8.54 10.23 9.31
CA PHE A 136 -8.50 8.83 8.94
C PHE A 136 -9.54 7.99 9.71
N GLN A 137 -9.74 8.28 11.00
CA GLN A 137 -10.70 7.59 11.87
C GLN A 137 -12.15 8.08 11.74
N GLY A 138 -12.40 9.18 11.01
CA GLY A 138 -13.75 9.73 10.90
C GLY A 138 -14.16 10.69 12.01
N GLN A 139 -13.21 11.19 12.81
CA GLN A 139 -13.52 12.12 13.90
C GLN A 139 -13.90 13.50 13.34
N PRO A 140 -14.95 14.15 13.88
CA PRO A 140 -15.31 15.52 13.51
C PRO A 140 -14.22 16.51 13.94
N VAL A 141 -14.14 17.65 13.27
CA VAL A 141 -13.19 18.72 13.62
C VAL A 141 -13.54 19.27 15.00
N SER A 142 -12.61 19.17 15.96
CA SER A 142 -12.71 19.87 17.24
C SER A 142 -12.55 21.37 17.00
N LEU A 143 -13.67 22.09 16.93
CA LEU A 143 -13.68 23.55 16.91
C LEU A 143 -13.45 24.05 18.33
N GLU A 144 -12.19 24.21 18.75
CA GLU A 144 -11.88 25.05 19.90
C GLU A 144 -11.73 26.51 19.44
N LYS A 145 -12.47 27.40 20.12
CA LYS A 145 -12.54 28.85 19.91
C LYS A 145 -11.41 29.57 20.64
#